data_AF-A0A1F9AZP3-F1
#
_entry.id   AF-A0A1F9AZP3-F1
#
_cell.length_a   1.000
_cell.length_b   1.000
_cell.length_c   1.000
_cell.angle_alpha   90.00
_cell.angle_beta   90.00
_cell.angle_gamma   90.00
#
_symmetry.space_group_name_H-M   'P 1'
#
loop_
_entity.id
_entity.type
_entity.pdbx_description
1 polymer ?
#
loop_
_entity_poly.entity_id
_entity_poly.type
_entity_poly.pdbx_seq_one_letter_code
_entity_poly.pdbx_strand_id
1 'polypeptide(L)' 'MNASGQGIPVEDAHLVGNRLGFTVKDTINGQGVVMRFYGAIDRNTIQGNVEVQGGPFSGNRPWTARRRP' A
#
# COMPACT_ATOMS: atom_id res chain seq x y z
N MET A 1 8.82 0.02 -24.04
CA MET A 1 8.50 1.19 -23.20
C MET A 1 8.87 0.83 -21.78
N ASN A 2 9.97 1.38 -21.27
CA ASN A 2 10.47 1.06 -19.94
C ASN A 2 9.77 2.01 -18.96
N ALA A 3 8.80 1.51 -18.21
CA ALA A 3 8.34 2.21 -17.02
C ALA A 3 9.49 2.17 -16.01
N SER A 4 10.27 3.23 -15.90
CA SER A 4 11.20 3.45 -14.78
C SER A 4 10.38 3.75 -13.52
N GLY A 5 9.58 2.78 -13.07
CA GLY A 5 8.90 2.83 -11.79
C GLY A 5 9.93 2.65 -10.69
N GLN A 6 10.15 3.67 -9.87
CA GLN A 6 10.84 3.48 -8.61
C GLN A 6 10.03 2.48 -7.76
N GLY A 7 10.59 1.30 -7.54
CA GLY A 7 10.02 0.31 -6.63
C GLY A 7 10.12 0.82 -5.19
N ILE A 8 9.02 0.77 -4.46
CA ILE A 8 9.00 1.00 -3.02
C ILE A 8 9.13 -0.37 -2.35
N PRO A 9 10.11 -0.60 -1.46
CA PRO A 9 10.20 -1.87 -0.75
C PRO A 9 8.97 -2.08 0.13
N VAL A 10 8.48 -3.31 0.15
CA VAL A 10 7.37 -3.74 1.01
C VAL A 10 7.86 -4.80 1.99
N GLU A 11 7.28 -4.81 3.19
CA GLU A 11 7.54 -5.78 4.25
C GLU A 11 6.27 -6.55 4.58
N ASP A 12 6.41 -7.70 5.25
CA ASP A 12 5.30 -8.54 5.75
C ASP A 12 4.22 -8.85 4.70
N ALA A 13 4.63 -8.96 3.44
CA ALA A 13 3.73 -9.21 2.33
C ALA A 13 3.12 -10.61 2.45
N HIS A 14 1.80 -10.69 2.44
CA HIS A 14 1.06 -11.94 2.49
C HIS A 14 -0.13 -11.90 1.54
N LEU A 15 -0.37 -13.04 0.89
CA LEU A 15 -1.49 -13.26 -0.01
C LEU A 15 -2.22 -14.54 0.44
N VAL A 16 -3.46 -14.38 0.92
CA VAL A 16 -4.31 -15.50 1.37
C VAL A 16 -5.60 -15.48 0.57
N GLY A 17 -5.75 -16.43 -0.35
CA GLY A 17 -6.83 -16.39 -1.33
C GLY A 17 -6.72 -15.14 -2.20
N ASN A 18 -7.75 -14.30 -2.19
CA ASN A 18 -7.75 -13.01 -2.90
C ASN A 18 -7.42 -11.81 -2.00
N ARG A 19 -6.99 -12.03 -0.75
CA ARG A 19 -6.66 -10.96 0.20
C ARG A 19 -5.16 -10.72 0.24
N LEU A 20 -4.75 -9.50 -0.08
CA LEU A 20 -3.38 -9.03 -0.03
C LEU A 20 -3.21 -8.12 1.19
N GLY A 21 -2.12 -8.32 1.94
CA GLY A 21 -1.66 -7.36 2.93
C GLY A 21 -0.14 -7.17 2.84
N PHE A 22 0.32 -5.96 3.13
CA PHE A 22 1.74 -5.61 3.18
C PHE A 22 1.96 -4.30 3.94
N THR A 23 3.18 -4.10 4.40
CA THR A 23 3.62 -2.89 5.10
C THR A 23 4.58 -2.09 4.21
N VAL A 24 4.43 -0.78 4.21
CA VAL A 24 5.41 0.17 3.66
C VAL A 24 5.89 1.06 4.79
N LYS A 25 7.20 1.21 4.91
CA LYS A 25 7.84 2.20 5.77
C LYS A 25 8.45 3.26 4.89
N ASP A 26 8.13 4.53 5.16
CA ASP A 26 8.61 5.66 4.37
C ASP A 26 8.85 6.88 5.25
N THR A 27 9.48 7.91 4.71
CA THR A 27 9.64 9.21 5.37
C THR A 27 8.90 10.28 4.58
N ILE A 28 7.80 10.78 5.13
CA ILE A 28 6.98 11.82 4.51
C ILE A 28 7.17 13.12 5.30
N ASN A 29 7.58 14.20 4.64
CA ASN A 29 7.85 15.51 5.28
C ASN A 29 8.83 15.43 6.46
N GLY A 30 9.86 14.57 6.35
CA GLY A 30 10.86 14.37 7.41
C GLY A 30 10.37 13.54 8.60
N GLN A 31 9.15 13.00 8.55
CA GLN A 31 8.59 12.14 9.58
C GLN A 31 8.48 10.71 9.07
N GLY A 32 9.01 9.77 9.86
CA GLY A 32 8.83 8.35 9.60
C GLY A 32 7.35 7.98 9.70
N VAL A 33 6.84 7.32 8.67
CA VAL A 33 5.47 6.81 8.59
C VAL A 33 5.48 5.31 8.33
N VAL A 34 4.53 4.61 8.94
CA VAL A 34 4.26 3.19 8.69
C VAL A 34 2.87 3.09 8.08
N MET A 35 2.79 2.50 6.88
CA MET A 35 1.54 2.30 6.15
C MET A 35 1.26 0.81 6.05
N ARG A 36 0.14 0.37 6.61
CA ARG A 36 -0.32 -1.02 6.50
C ARG A 36 -1.46 -1.09 5.50
N PHE A 37 -1.22 -1.79 4.41
CA PHE A 37 -2.21 -2.01 3.36
C PHE A 37 -2.87 -3.36 3.55
N TYR A 38 -4.19 -3.39 3.39
CA TYR A 38 -4.95 -4.63 3.34
C TYR A 38 -6.13 -4.47 2.38
N GLY A 39 -6.29 -5.40 1.44
CA GLY A 39 -7.35 -5.34 0.45
C GLY A 39 -7.62 -6.65 -0.27
N ALA A 40 -8.76 -6.69 -0.97
CA ALA A 40 -9.13 -7.79 -1.85
C ALA A 40 -8.75 -7.47 -3.29
N ILE A 41 -8.13 -8.42 -3.97
CA ILE A 41 -7.82 -8.37 -5.39
C ILE A 41 -9.07 -8.81 -6.16
N ASP A 42 -9.52 -7.96 -7.08
CA ASP A 42 -10.51 -8.28 -8.11
C ASP A 42 -9.96 -7.88 -9.49
N ARG A 43 -9.63 -8.89 -10.30
CA ARG A 43 -9.00 -8.76 -11.63
C ARG A 43 -7.74 -7.90 -11.61
N ASN A 44 -7.86 -6.63 -11.98
CA ASN A 44 -6.76 -5.66 -12.08
C ASN A 44 -6.88 -4.56 -11.02
N THR A 45 -7.79 -4.70 -10.06
CA THR A 45 -8.07 -3.72 -9.02
C THR A 45 -7.86 -4.35 -7.66
N ILE A 46 -7.38 -3.55 -6.71
CA ILE A 46 -7.35 -3.88 -5.29
C ILE A 46 -8.26 -2.88 -4.59
N GLN A 47 -9.19 -3.38 -3.78
CA GLN A 47 -10.06 -2.56 -2.94
C GLN A 47 -9.81 -2.93 -1.48
N GLY A 48 -9.57 -1.93 -0.65
CA GLY A 48 -9.26 -2.17 0.74
C GLY A 48 -9.06 -0.88 1.52
N ASN A 49 -8.20 -0.95 2.51
CA ASN A 49 -7.85 0.17 3.35
C ASN A 49 -6.33 0.26 3.53
N VAL A 50 -5.89 1.47 3.85
CA VAL A 50 -4.56 1.75 4.36
C VAL A 50 -4.68 2.36 5.75
N GLU A 51 -3.98 1.78 6.71
CA GLU A 51 -3.77 2.37 8.02
C GLU A 51 -2.42 3.07 8.04
N VAL A 52 -2.42 4.38 8.27
CA VAL A 52 -1.22 5.20 8.38
C VAL A 52 -0.94 5.48 9.85
N GLN A 53 0.27 5.16 10.30
CA GLN A 53 0.77 5.48 11.63
C GLN A 53 1.93 6.48 11.52
N GLY A 54 1.84 7.55 12.31
CA GLY A 54 2.79 8.66 12.27
C GLY A 54 2.39 9.77 11.29
N GLY A 55 2.83 10.98 11.64
CA GLY A 55 2.64 12.19 10.85
C GLY A 55 1.19 12.69 10.69
N PRO A 56 0.99 13.77 9.91
CA PRO A 56 -0.29 14.45 9.79
C PRO A 56 -1.36 13.64 9.05
N PHE A 57 -0.96 12.54 8.39
CA PHE A 57 -1.85 11.69 7.62
C PHE A 57 -2.35 10.47 8.38
N SER A 58 -2.00 10.34 9.67
CA SER A 58 -2.37 9.21 10.51
C SER A 58 -3.88 8.91 10.44
N GLY A 59 -4.22 7.63 10.48
CA GLY A 59 -5.60 7.15 10.45
C GLY A 59 -5.81 6.06 9.40
N ASN A 60 -7.03 5.51 9.40
CA ASN A 60 -7.47 4.48 8.48
C ASN A 60 -8.26 5.13 7.33
N ARG A 61 -7.91 4.81 6.08
CA ARG A 61 -8.52 5.39 4.89
C ARG A 61 -8.79 4.33 3.82
N PRO A 62 -9.88 4.47 3.04
CA PRO A 62 -10.10 3.64 1.87
C PRO A 62 -8.92 3.73 0.89
N TRP A 63 -8.53 2.58 0.35
CA TRP A 63 -7.47 2.45 -0.63
C TRP A 63 -7.96 1.65 -1.83
N THR A 64 -7.80 2.22 -3.02
CA THR A 64 -8.09 1.57 -4.29
C THR A 64 -6.87 1.67 -5.18
N ALA A 65 -6.34 0.53 -5.61
CA ALA A 65 -5.23 0.46 -6.57
C ALA A 65 -5.68 -0.23 -7.86
N ARG A 66 -5.15 0.19 -9.01
CA ARG A 66 -5.41 -0.44 -10.32
C ARG A 66 -4.12 -0.67 -11.08
N ARG A 67 -3.92 -1.89 -11.57
CA ARG A 67 -2.79 -2.23 -12.44
C ARG A 67 -2.87 -1.40 -13.72
N ARG A 68 -1.85 -0.59 -13.98
CA ARG A 68 -1.68 0.08 -15.28
C ARG A 68 -1.02 -0.92 -16.27
N PRO A 69 -1.40 -0.88 -17.56
CA PRO A 69 -0.78 -1.70 -18.60
C PRO A 69 0.72 -1.45 -18.74
#